data_AF-A0AAV9ZT64-F1
#
_entry.id   AF-A0AAV9ZT64-F1
#
_cell.length_a   1.000
_cell.length_b   1.000
_cell.length_c   1.000
_cell.angle_alpha   90.00
_cell.angle_beta   90.00
_cell.angle_gamma   90.00
#
_symmetry.space_group_name_H-M   'P 1'
#
loop_
_entity.id
_entity.type
_entity.pdbx_description
1 polymer ?
#
loop_
_entity_poly.entity_id
_entity_poly.type
_entity_poly.pdbx_seq_one_letter_code
_entity_poly.pdbx_strand_id
1 'polypeptide(L)'
;MMLFSGAGQLLHNVYIFSWDALLALLNLLTPKKKIGGVVPKGCPGEGGKWPEWIPPKEGDSRSACPALNALANHGILPRDGRNIKFTEITSTVRNAFNFAPSFCVFVPSVMAEKLKKNYNKDSLDLSEISTHNAIEHDASLTRQDYKLQPDQGHPHLPYIEELLASASGKDELDGSNDAVLTISDLSRYSGKRRSDARATNPDFMLDKFQKIFGSANSSTLLAIFGGKVKDLSPFLTKEQIPDGWESQIRSRMGLTFLAFNGTVLKVERGIKEEEAAAPSSESEPLV
;
A
#
# COMPACT_ATOMS: atom_id res chain seq x y z
N MET A 1 25.79 10.69 -9.22
CA MET A 1 26.27 9.62 -10.14
C MET A 1 25.04 8.85 -10.60
N MET A 2 24.45 9.27 -11.72
CA MET A 2 23.33 8.58 -12.37
C MET A 2 23.89 7.32 -13.06
N LEU A 3 23.73 6.17 -12.43
CA LEU A 3 23.92 4.86 -13.02
C LEU A 3 22.68 4.11 -12.52
N PHE A 4 21.62 3.96 -13.30
CA PHE A 4 21.62 3.06 -14.43
C PHE A 4 20.71 3.57 -15.56
N SER A 5 21.29 3.79 -16.74
CA SER A 5 20.54 3.71 -17.99
C SER A 5 20.07 2.25 -18.22
N GLY A 6 19.05 2.07 -19.05
CA GLY A 6 18.13 0.91 -19.06
C GLY A 6 18.70 -0.51 -18.95
N ALA A 7 19.95 -0.78 -19.36
CA ALA A 7 20.56 -2.10 -19.21
C ALA A 7 20.84 -2.50 -17.75
N GLY A 8 21.32 -1.56 -16.92
CA GLY A 8 21.60 -1.86 -15.51
C GLY A 8 20.34 -2.01 -14.68
N GLN A 9 19.32 -1.20 -14.97
CA GLN A 9 17.99 -1.34 -14.38
C GLN A 9 17.34 -2.68 -14.76
N LEU A 10 17.49 -3.09 -16.02
CA LEU A 10 17.01 -4.38 -16.49
C LEU A 10 17.68 -5.54 -15.75
N LEU A 11 19.01 -5.52 -15.62
CA LEU A 11 19.76 -6.56 -14.89
C LEU A 11 19.35 -6.61 -13.40
N HIS A 12 19.19 -5.44 -12.77
CA HIS A 12 18.70 -5.35 -11.39
C HIS A 12 17.31 -5.98 -11.24
N ASN A 13 16.38 -5.65 -12.14
CA ASN A 13 15.02 -6.21 -12.13
C ASN A 13 15.04 -7.72 -12.35
N VAL A 14 15.81 -8.23 -13.32
CA VAL A 14 15.95 -9.66 -13.57
C VAL A 14 16.47 -10.39 -12.33
N TYR A 15 17.48 -9.83 -11.68
CA TYR A 15 18.02 -10.36 -10.42
C TYR A 15 16.96 -10.39 -9.32
N ILE A 16 16.27 -9.27 -9.07
CA ILE A 16 15.24 -9.17 -8.04
C ILE A 16 14.10 -10.18 -8.27
N PHE A 17 13.58 -10.29 -9.49
CA PHE A 17 12.46 -11.18 -9.78
C PHE A 17 12.86 -12.66 -9.81
N SER A 18 14.12 -12.96 -10.17
CA SER A 18 14.67 -14.32 -10.05
C SER A 18 14.86 -14.71 -8.58
N TRP A 19 15.33 -13.78 -7.74
CA TRP A 19 15.41 -13.99 -6.29
C TRP A 19 14.01 -14.16 -5.68
N ASP A 20 13.04 -13.33 -6.06
CA ASP A 20 11.65 -13.44 -5.61
C ASP A 20 11.03 -14.80 -5.96
N ALA A 21 11.26 -15.29 -7.18
CA ALA A 21 10.81 -16.61 -7.62
C ALA A 21 11.42 -17.74 -6.75
N LEU A 22 12.72 -17.66 -6.44
CA LEU A 22 13.37 -18.60 -5.53
C LEU A 22 12.75 -18.55 -4.12
N LEU A 23 12.49 -17.36 -3.58
CA LEU A 23 11.83 -17.20 -2.29
C LEU A 23 10.40 -17.77 -2.29
N ALA A 24 9.69 -17.64 -3.41
CA ALA A 24 8.37 -18.22 -3.58
C ALA A 24 8.43 -19.75 -3.58
N LEU A 25 9.41 -20.35 -4.27
CA LEU A 25 9.65 -21.79 -4.23
C LEU A 25 10.00 -22.26 -2.81
N LEU A 26 10.88 -21.54 -2.10
CA LEU A 26 11.21 -21.84 -0.71
C LEU A 26 9.99 -21.77 0.22
N ASN A 27 9.06 -20.83 -0.02
CA ASN A 27 7.82 -20.75 0.73
C ASN A 27 6.91 -21.99 0.52
N LEU A 28 6.97 -22.65 -0.64
CA LEU A 28 6.24 -23.90 -0.87
C LEU A 28 6.86 -25.08 -0.13
N LEU A 29 8.18 -25.04 0.10
CA LEU A 29 8.94 -26.11 0.73
C LEU A 29 9.11 -25.94 2.25
N THR A 30 8.76 -24.79 2.82
CA THR A 30 8.98 -24.48 4.23
C THR A 30 7.66 -24.32 4.99
N PRO A 31 7.61 -24.72 6.28
CA PRO A 31 6.42 -24.54 7.08
C PRO A 31 6.14 -23.05 7.32
N LYS A 32 4.86 -22.71 7.40
CA LYS A 32 4.40 -21.37 7.80
C LYS A 32 4.91 -21.03 9.21
N LYS A 33 5.21 -19.76 9.45
CA LYS A 33 5.44 -19.20 10.79
C LYS A 33 4.22 -19.47 11.68
N LYS A 34 4.45 -19.66 12.98
CA LYS A 34 3.36 -19.81 13.97
C LYS A 34 2.64 -18.47 14.14
N ILE A 35 1.38 -18.53 14.56
CA ILE A 35 0.64 -17.35 15.04
C ILE A 35 1.39 -16.78 16.25
N GLY A 36 1.50 -15.45 16.33
CA GLY A 36 2.31 -14.70 17.29
C GLY A 36 3.81 -14.66 16.96
N GLY A 37 4.24 -15.31 15.87
CA GLY A 37 5.64 -15.45 15.47
C GLY A 37 5.96 -14.83 14.11
N VAL A 38 5.06 -13.99 13.58
CA VAL A 38 5.28 -13.29 12.31
C VAL A 38 6.37 -12.23 12.46
N VAL A 39 6.18 -11.33 13.43
CA VAL A 39 7.16 -10.33 13.84
C VAL A 39 8.34 -11.02 14.54
N PRO A 40 9.60 -10.75 14.14
CA PRO A 40 10.77 -11.38 14.76
C PRO A 40 10.93 -11.02 16.24
N LYS A 41 11.52 -11.94 17.02
CA LYS A 41 11.86 -11.71 18.42
C LYS A 41 12.73 -10.47 18.60
N GLY A 42 12.40 -9.63 19.58
CA GLY A 42 13.09 -8.37 19.88
C GLY A 42 12.74 -7.20 18.96
N CYS A 43 11.86 -7.39 17.97
CA CYS A 43 11.36 -6.29 17.14
C CYS A 43 10.07 -5.69 17.73
N PRO A 44 9.82 -4.39 17.52
CA PRO A 44 8.52 -3.78 17.82
C PRO A 44 7.38 -4.55 17.12
N GLY A 45 6.34 -4.94 17.88
CA GLY A 45 5.25 -5.78 17.40
C GLY A 45 5.38 -7.27 17.74
N GLU A 46 6.47 -7.72 18.38
CA GLU A 46 6.61 -9.12 18.84
C GLU A 46 5.39 -9.54 19.67
N GLY A 47 4.74 -10.64 19.28
CA GLY A 47 3.52 -11.13 19.93
C GLY A 47 2.34 -10.17 19.87
N GLY A 48 2.28 -9.29 18.86
CA GLY A 48 1.24 -8.27 18.69
C GLY A 48 1.38 -7.07 19.62
N LYS A 49 2.54 -6.90 20.27
CA LYS A 49 2.80 -5.78 21.19
C LYS A 49 3.50 -4.64 20.46
N TRP A 50 2.71 -3.69 20.00
CA TRP A 50 3.20 -2.51 19.30
C TRP A 50 3.59 -1.41 20.30
N PRO A 51 4.59 -0.56 19.99
CA PRO A 51 4.84 0.63 20.79
C PRO A 51 3.60 1.54 20.81
N GLU A 52 3.54 2.47 21.75
CA GLU A 52 2.41 3.41 21.84
C GLU A 52 2.23 4.23 20.56
N TRP A 53 0.99 4.24 20.05
CA TRP A 53 0.57 5.12 18.97
C TRP A 53 0.45 6.55 19.50
N ILE A 54 1.08 7.49 18.79
CA ILE A 54 0.98 8.92 19.06
C ILE A 54 0.62 9.59 17.72
N PRO A 55 -0.44 10.43 17.68
CA PRO A 55 -0.80 11.12 16.44
C PRO A 55 0.35 12.02 15.97
N PRO A 56 0.50 12.23 14.65
CA PRO A 56 1.49 13.17 14.13
C PRO A 56 1.19 14.58 14.65
N LYS A 57 2.26 15.34 14.93
CA LYS A 57 2.19 16.74 15.32
C LYS A 57 2.32 17.63 14.09
N GLU A 58 1.94 18.89 14.26
CA GLU A 58 2.22 19.93 13.25
C GLU A 58 3.71 19.94 12.89
N GLY A 59 4.02 19.85 11.60
CA GLY A 59 5.38 19.81 11.07
C GLY A 59 5.99 18.40 10.92
N ASP A 60 5.36 17.36 11.47
CA ASP A 60 5.75 15.97 11.20
C ASP A 60 5.45 15.62 9.74
N SER A 61 6.38 14.95 9.06
CA SER A 61 6.24 14.54 7.67
C SER A 61 5.45 13.23 7.58
N ARG A 62 4.41 13.20 6.73
CA ARG A 62 3.59 12.03 6.43
C ARG A 62 3.35 11.92 4.92
N SER A 63 2.96 10.73 4.48
CA SER A 63 2.85 10.35 3.07
C SER A 63 1.47 9.81 2.69
N ALA A 64 1.27 9.52 1.40
CA ALA A 64 0.11 8.76 0.93
C ALA A 64 0.10 7.29 1.40
N CYS A 65 1.18 6.78 2.00
CA CYS A 65 1.32 5.39 2.43
C CYS A 65 0.91 5.20 3.89
N PRO A 66 -0.25 4.56 4.19
CA PRO A 66 -0.70 4.35 5.56
C PRO A 66 0.25 3.47 6.38
N ALA A 67 0.94 2.52 5.74
CA ALA A 67 1.87 1.62 6.43
C ALA A 67 3.08 2.37 7.01
N LEU A 68 3.72 3.25 6.22
CA LEU A 68 4.89 4.01 6.68
C LEU A 68 4.51 5.06 7.71
N ASN A 69 3.36 5.72 7.50
CA ASN A 69 2.83 6.66 8.47
C ASN A 69 2.52 5.98 9.81
N ALA A 70 1.92 4.78 9.79
CA ALA A 70 1.66 4.02 11.01
C ALA A 70 2.96 3.65 11.73
N LEU A 71 3.98 3.19 11.01
CA LEU A 71 5.29 2.93 11.61
C LEU A 71 5.91 4.17 12.26
N ALA A 72 5.75 5.36 11.68
CA ALA A 72 6.19 6.61 12.30
C ALA A 72 5.31 7.02 13.51
N ASN A 73 3.99 6.85 13.44
CA ASN A 73 3.07 7.12 14.55
C ASN A 73 3.30 6.19 15.76
N HIS A 74 3.84 5.00 15.54
CA HIS A 74 4.30 4.09 16.60
C HIS A 74 5.78 4.30 16.97
N GLY A 75 6.49 5.24 16.36
CA GLY A 75 7.92 5.50 16.64
C GLY A 75 8.85 4.33 16.27
N ILE A 76 8.40 3.46 15.36
CA ILE A 76 9.21 2.38 14.77
C ILE A 76 10.09 2.95 13.65
N LEU A 77 9.57 3.92 12.92
CA LEU A 77 10.35 4.89 12.15
C LEU A 77 10.46 6.20 12.96
N PRO A 78 11.38 7.13 12.61
CA PRO A 78 11.42 8.47 13.18
C PRO A 78 10.02 9.10 13.22
N ARG A 79 9.59 9.54 14.41
CA ARG A 79 8.21 10.03 14.63
C ARG A 79 7.89 11.28 13.82
N ASP A 80 8.89 12.14 13.63
CA ASP A 80 8.83 13.31 12.77
C ASP A 80 8.73 12.94 11.28
N GLY A 81 8.93 11.66 10.91
CA GLY A 81 8.87 11.17 9.55
C GLY A 81 9.98 11.68 8.65
N ARG A 82 11.12 12.12 9.21
CA ARG A 82 12.21 12.77 8.47
C ARG A 82 13.50 11.97 8.49
N ASN A 83 14.34 12.23 7.48
CA ASN A 83 15.69 11.67 7.37
C ASN A 83 15.74 10.13 7.50
N ILE A 84 14.76 9.43 6.93
CA ILE A 84 14.63 7.98 7.00
C ILE A 84 15.45 7.34 5.88
N LYS A 85 16.36 6.42 6.22
CA LYS A 85 17.14 5.69 5.20
C LYS A 85 16.28 4.68 4.46
N PHE A 86 16.49 4.51 3.15
CA PHE A 86 15.78 3.48 2.38
C PHE A 86 16.03 2.07 2.94
N THR A 87 17.26 1.79 3.38
CA THR A 87 17.61 0.50 4.02
C THR A 87 16.88 0.28 5.34
N GLU A 88 16.55 1.35 6.08
CA GLU A 88 15.78 1.28 7.31
C GLU A 88 14.32 0.91 7.00
N ILE A 89 13.72 1.55 5.99
CA ILE A 89 12.39 1.19 5.47
C ILE A 89 12.36 -0.29 5.09
N THR A 90 13.37 -0.79 4.36
CA THR A 90 13.50 -2.20 3.97
C THR A 90 13.42 -3.14 5.16
N SER A 91 14.22 -2.91 6.21
CA SER A 91 14.22 -3.77 7.41
C SER A 91 12.92 -3.64 8.20
N THR A 92 12.42 -2.42 8.38
CA THR A 92 11.26 -2.15 9.23
C THR A 92 9.97 -2.70 8.63
N VAL A 93 9.73 -2.47 7.33
CA VAL A 93 8.56 -3.02 6.63
C VAL A 93 8.59 -4.55 6.63
N ARG A 94 9.78 -5.14 6.43
CA ARG A 94 9.93 -6.60 6.52
C ARG A 94 9.55 -7.12 7.90
N ASN A 95 10.06 -6.51 8.96
CA ASN A 95 9.83 -6.98 10.32
C ASN A 95 8.36 -6.82 10.74
N ALA A 96 7.73 -5.69 10.40
CA ALA A 96 6.36 -5.39 10.79
C ALA A 96 5.31 -6.16 9.97
N PHE A 97 5.49 -6.26 8.66
CA PHE A 97 4.46 -6.76 7.74
C PHE A 97 4.81 -8.11 7.09
N ASN A 98 6.03 -8.61 7.26
CA ASN A 98 6.54 -9.86 6.70
C ASN A 98 6.44 -9.94 5.16
N PHE A 99 6.72 -8.84 4.47
CA PHE A 99 7.03 -8.86 3.03
C PHE A 99 8.35 -9.59 2.77
N ALA A 100 8.48 -10.20 1.59
CA ALA A 100 9.71 -10.88 1.19
C ALA A 100 10.91 -9.91 1.07
N PRO A 101 12.17 -10.36 1.29
CA PRO A 101 13.32 -9.47 1.18
C PRO A 101 13.44 -8.83 -0.22
N SER A 102 13.14 -9.59 -1.27
CA SER A 102 13.06 -9.09 -2.65
C SER A 102 12.12 -7.90 -2.77
N PHE A 103 10.91 -8.01 -2.21
CA PHE A 103 9.90 -6.97 -2.17
C PHE A 103 10.39 -5.74 -1.39
N CYS A 104 10.95 -5.97 -0.20
CA CYS A 104 11.43 -4.91 0.69
C CYS A 104 12.67 -4.18 0.14
N VAL A 105 13.45 -4.78 -0.75
CA VAL A 105 14.54 -4.09 -1.45
C VAL A 105 14.01 -3.36 -2.69
N PHE A 106 13.14 -4.01 -3.47
CA PHE A 106 12.65 -3.46 -4.73
C PHE A 106 11.90 -2.14 -4.54
N VAL A 107 10.89 -2.11 -3.66
CA VAL A 107 10.03 -0.93 -3.51
C VAL A 107 10.82 0.31 -3.07
N PRO A 108 11.68 0.25 -2.02
CA PRO A 108 12.50 1.40 -1.66
C PRO A 108 13.61 1.71 -2.67
N SER A 109 14.08 0.75 -3.48
CA SER A 109 15.00 1.04 -4.59
C SER A 109 14.32 1.86 -5.69
N VAL A 110 13.07 1.52 -6.04
CA VAL A 110 12.25 2.31 -6.96
C VAL A 110 11.95 3.69 -6.38
N MET A 111 11.66 3.77 -5.07
CA MET A 111 11.50 5.06 -4.38
C MET A 111 12.75 5.94 -4.53
N ALA A 112 13.93 5.38 -4.23
CA ALA A 112 15.19 6.09 -4.34
C ALA A 112 15.46 6.56 -5.78
N GLU A 113 15.25 5.69 -6.76
CA GLU A 113 15.41 6.02 -8.19
C GLU A 113 14.50 7.19 -8.60
N LYS A 114 13.21 7.12 -8.28
CA LYS A 114 12.22 8.15 -8.62
C LYS A 114 12.54 9.49 -7.95
N LEU A 115 13.05 9.47 -6.73
CA LEU A 115 13.52 10.65 -6.01
C LEU A 115 14.92 11.10 -6.41
N LYS A 116 15.58 10.41 -7.35
CA LYS A 116 16.97 10.66 -7.78
C LYS A 116 17.97 10.60 -6.62
N LYS A 117 17.70 9.73 -5.64
CA LYS A 117 18.49 9.49 -4.44
C LYS A 117 19.24 8.15 -4.53
N ASN A 118 20.31 8.01 -3.75
CA ASN A 118 21.06 6.78 -3.60
C ASN A 118 20.47 5.92 -2.49
N TYR A 119 19.93 4.74 -2.83
CA TYR A 119 19.34 3.79 -1.88
C TYR A 119 20.22 3.48 -0.65
N ASN A 120 21.55 3.40 -0.80
CA ASN A 120 22.44 3.01 0.29
C ASN A 120 22.94 4.18 1.15
N LYS A 121 22.85 5.42 0.65
CA LYS A 121 23.51 6.58 1.27
C LYS A 121 22.53 7.65 1.71
N ASP A 122 21.49 7.86 0.93
CA ASP A 122 20.56 8.96 1.12
C ASP A 122 19.38 8.53 1.99
N SER A 123 18.64 9.54 2.44
CA SER A 123 17.44 9.41 3.24
C SER A 123 16.29 10.20 2.60
N LEU A 124 15.08 9.99 3.11
CA LEU A 124 13.89 10.72 2.69
C LEU A 124 13.06 11.18 3.88
N ASP A 125 12.30 12.24 3.65
CA ASP A 125 11.15 12.62 4.46
C ASP A 125 9.89 11.96 3.86
N LEU A 126 8.97 11.46 4.69
CA LEU A 126 7.83 10.66 4.22
C LEU A 126 7.01 11.38 3.13
N SER A 127 6.82 12.69 3.26
CA SER A 127 6.11 13.52 2.29
C SER A 127 6.71 13.48 0.87
N GLU A 128 8.01 13.17 0.73
CA GLU A 128 8.63 13.00 -0.60
C GLU A 128 8.03 11.82 -1.37
N ILE A 129 7.53 10.79 -0.68
CA ILE A 129 6.85 9.63 -1.30
C ILE A 129 5.57 10.06 -2.02
N SER A 130 4.93 11.13 -1.55
CA SER A 130 3.72 11.70 -2.15
C SER A 130 4.00 12.57 -3.37
N THR A 131 5.23 12.62 -3.88
CA THR A 131 5.53 13.34 -5.13
C THR A 131 4.67 12.75 -6.25
N HIS A 132 3.76 13.58 -6.77
CA HIS A 132 2.81 13.18 -7.81
C HIS A 132 3.55 12.57 -9.01
N ASN A 133 3.10 11.39 -9.46
CA ASN A 133 3.68 10.61 -10.57
C ASN A 133 5.10 10.05 -10.36
N ALA A 134 5.67 10.20 -9.16
CA ALA A 134 6.82 9.40 -8.75
C ALA A 134 6.36 8.01 -8.27
N ILE A 135 5.41 8.03 -7.33
CA ILE A 135 4.88 6.85 -6.61
C ILE A 135 3.38 7.02 -6.33
N GLU A 136 2.97 8.24 -5.96
CA GLU A 136 1.56 8.62 -5.81
C GLU A 136 0.83 8.58 -7.16
N HIS A 137 -0.47 8.25 -7.11
CA HIS A 137 -1.34 8.11 -8.26
C HIS A 137 -2.79 8.50 -7.92
N ASP A 138 -3.49 9.01 -8.92
CA ASP A 138 -4.91 9.34 -8.84
C ASP A 138 -5.78 8.10 -8.57
N ALA A 139 -7.05 8.34 -8.19
CA ALA A 139 -8.02 7.30 -7.85
C ALA A 139 -7.59 6.38 -6.70
N SER A 140 -6.80 6.91 -5.76
CA SER A 140 -6.43 6.23 -4.52
C SER A 140 -7.68 5.85 -3.70
N LEU A 141 -7.61 4.73 -2.99
CA LEU A 141 -8.73 4.23 -2.17
C LEU A 141 -9.02 5.11 -0.95
N THR A 142 -8.01 5.78 -0.42
CA THR A 142 -8.08 6.44 0.90
C THR A 142 -7.60 7.89 0.86
N ARG A 143 -7.19 8.39 -0.30
CA ARG A 143 -6.71 9.76 -0.53
C ARG A 143 -7.49 10.37 -1.68
N GLN A 144 -7.69 11.68 -1.61
CA GLN A 144 -8.11 12.47 -2.75
C GLN A 144 -6.94 12.65 -3.71
N ASP A 145 -7.23 12.82 -5.00
CA ASP A 145 -6.22 13.07 -6.01
C ASP A 145 -5.41 14.34 -5.67
N TYR A 146 -4.11 14.34 -5.97
CA TYR A 146 -3.19 15.42 -5.62
C TYR A 146 -3.70 16.80 -6.06
N LYS A 147 -4.35 16.88 -7.22
CA LYS A 147 -4.90 18.14 -7.74
C LYS A 147 -5.97 18.76 -6.84
N LEU A 148 -6.75 17.93 -6.15
CA LEU A 148 -7.83 18.35 -5.26
C LEU A 148 -7.33 18.59 -3.84
N GLN A 149 -6.35 17.79 -3.40
CA GLN A 149 -5.73 17.91 -2.09
C GLN A 149 -4.21 17.68 -2.20
N PRO A 150 -3.38 18.73 -2.24
CA PRO A 150 -1.93 18.56 -2.36
C PRO A 150 -1.29 17.90 -1.14
N ASP A 151 -1.87 18.06 0.05
CA ASP A 151 -1.40 17.39 1.26
C ASP A 151 -1.91 15.95 1.34
N GLN A 152 -1.13 15.05 0.76
CA GLN A 152 -1.39 13.62 0.71
C GLN A 152 -1.07 12.87 2.02
N GLY A 153 -0.58 13.57 3.05
CA GLY A 153 -0.26 12.99 4.35
C GLY A 153 -1.50 12.55 5.14
N HIS A 154 -2.66 13.14 4.84
CA HIS A 154 -3.90 12.93 5.59
C HIS A 154 -4.84 11.93 4.90
N PRO A 155 -5.41 10.95 5.63
CA PRO A 155 -6.43 10.07 5.11
C PRO A 155 -7.75 10.82 4.84
N HIS A 156 -8.41 10.51 3.72
CA HIS A 156 -9.75 11.01 3.42
C HIS A 156 -10.81 10.08 4.02
N LEU A 157 -11.28 10.42 5.23
CA LEU A 157 -12.21 9.58 6.01
C LEU A 157 -13.46 9.15 5.26
N PRO A 158 -14.16 10.02 4.48
CA PRO A 158 -15.35 9.57 3.75
C PRO A 158 -15.08 8.42 2.76
N TYR A 159 -13.90 8.39 2.13
CA TYR A 159 -13.54 7.27 1.24
C TYR A 159 -13.26 5.99 2.02
N ILE A 160 -12.62 6.11 3.17
CA ILE A 160 -12.30 4.96 4.03
C ILE A 160 -13.59 4.38 4.62
N GLU A 161 -14.49 5.22 5.12
CA GLU A 161 -15.78 4.80 5.68
C GLU A 161 -16.64 4.10 4.62
N GLU A 162 -16.73 4.67 3.41
CA GLU A 162 -17.44 4.05 2.29
C GLU A 162 -16.81 2.72 1.88
N LEU A 163 -15.48 2.64 1.78
CA LEU A 163 -14.75 1.41 1.49
C LEU A 163 -15.08 0.32 2.51
N LEU A 164 -14.93 0.61 3.80
CA LEU A 164 -15.12 -0.37 4.87
C LEU A 164 -16.58 -0.80 5.00
N ALA A 165 -17.53 0.12 4.82
CA ALA A 165 -18.97 -0.19 4.79
C ALA A 165 -19.35 -1.07 3.59
N SER A 166 -18.52 -1.09 2.54
CA SER A 166 -18.74 -1.91 1.35
C SER A 166 -18.34 -3.37 1.49
N ALA A 167 -17.78 -3.78 2.64
CA ALA A 167 -17.37 -5.15 2.91
C ALA A 167 -18.56 -6.11 2.84
N SER A 168 -18.45 -7.14 1.99
CA SER A 168 -19.51 -8.13 1.77
C SER A 168 -19.18 -9.51 2.35
N GLY A 169 -17.93 -9.76 2.74
CA GLY A 169 -17.49 -11.02 3.33
C GLY A 169 -17.65 -11.08 4.84
N LYS A 170 -17.52 -12.30 5.39
CA LYS A 170 -17.44 -12.55 6.84
C LYS A 170 -16.22 -13.41 7.15
N ASP A 171 -15.56 -13.15 8.28
CA ASP A 171 -14.53 -14.03 8.82
C ASP A 171 -15.18 -15.23 9.51
N GLU A 172 -15.13 -16.37 8.84
CA GLU A 172 -15.68 -17.64 9.35
C GLU A 172 -14.63 -18.44 10.14
N LEU A 173 -13.36 -18.03 10.15
CA LEU A 173 -12.25 -18.84 10.68
C LEU A 173 -12.17 -18.84 12.22
N ASP A 174 -12.62 -17.77 12.87
CA ASP A 174 -12.62 -17.65 14.34
C ASP A 174 -14.05 -17.61 14.93
N GLY A 175 -15.08 -17.77 14.09
CA GLY A 175 -16.49 -17.71 14.49
C GLY A 175 -16.99 -16.30 14.87
N SER A 176 -16.15 -15.26 14.73
CA SER A 176 -16.54 -13.87 15.01
C SER A 176 -17.62 -13.36 14.06
N ASN A 177 -17.65 -13.86 12.82
CA ASN A 177 -18.43 -13.29 11.72
C ASN A 177 -18.12 -11.81 11.48
N ASP A 178 -16.90 -11.37 11.82
CA ASP A 178 -16.46 -10.00 11.57
C ASP A 178 -16.48 -9.70 10.07
N ALA A 179 -16.85 -8.47 9.70
CA ALA A 179 -16.89 -8.05 8.31
C ALA A 179 -15.48 -8.10 7.69
N VAL A 180 -15.38 -8.66 6.48
CA VAL A 180 -14.14 -8.68 5.70
C VAL A 180 -14.35 -8.14 4.29
N LEU A 181 -13.42 -7.30 3.83
CA LEU A 181 -13.33 -6.91 2.43
C LEU A 181 -12.91 -8.10 1.58
N THR A 182 -13.58 -8.25 0.44
CA THR A 182 -13.28 -9.29 -0.54
C THR A 182 -12.54 -8.71 -1.75
N ILE A 183 -12.03 -9.60 -2.62
CA ILE A 183 -11.50 -9.19 -3.93
C ILE A 183 -12.55 -8.40 -4.71
N SER A 184 -13.80 -8.86 -4.73
CA SER A 184 -14.90 -8.18 -5.43
C SER A 184 -15.20 -6.81 -4.87
N ASP A 185 -15.13 -6.61 -3.55
CA ASP A 185 -15.35 -5.30 -2.93
C ASP A 185 -14.25 -4.33 -3.34
N LEU A 186 -12.99 -4.77 -3.29
CA LEU A 186 -11.87 -3.93 -3.72
C LEU A 186 -11.88 -3.61 -5.21
N SER A 187 -12.26 -4.58 -6.06
CA SER A 187 -12.43 -4.34 -7.50
C SER A 187 -13.53 -3.31 -7.77
N ARG A 188 -14.70 -3.49 -7.14
CA ARG A 188 -15.84 -2.57 -7.30
C ARG A 188 -15.49 -1.17 -6.80
N TYR A 189 -14.92 -1.06 -5.60
CA TYR A 189 -14.58 0.22 -5.01
C TYR A 189 -13.44 0.93 -5.77
N SER A 190 -12.44 0.19 -6.25
CA SER A 190 -11.39 0.75 -7.13
C SER A 190 -11.98 1.26 -8.45
N GLY A 191 -12.94 0.53 -9.05
CA GLY A 191 -13.66 0.97 -10.24
C GLY A 191 -14.40 2.29 -10.01
N LYS A 192 -15.18 2.37 -8.92
CA LYS A 192 -15.84 3.61 -8.50
C LYS A 192 -14.84 4.76 -8.33
N ARG A 193 -13.74 4.55 -7.60
CA ARG A 193 -12.73 5.59 -7.39
C ARG A 193 -12.12 6.10 -8.70
N ARG A 194 -11.86 5.22 -9.67
CA ARG A 194 -11.36 5.59 -11.01
C ARG A 194 -12.38 6.40 -11.80
N SER A 195 -13.66 6.01 -11.78
CA SER A 195 -14.75 6.77 -12.43
C SER A 195 -14.90 8.16 -11.80
N ASP A 196 -14.99 8.22 -10.46
CA ASP A 196 -15.16 9.47 -9.71
C ASP A 196 -13.98 10.42 -9.94
N ALA A 197 -12.75 9.91 -9.88
CA ALA A 197 -11.54 10.69 -10.12
C ALA A 197 -11.53 11.25 -11.55
N ARG A 198 -11.83 10.43 -12.56
CA ARG A 198 -11.92 10.89 -13.96
C ARG A 198 -12.99 11.96 -14.17
N ALA A 199 -14.10 11.89 -13.45
CA ALA A 199 -15.19 12.86 -13.55
C ALA A 199 -14.91 14.18 -12.83
N THR A 200 -14.10 14.17 -11.77
CA THR A 200 -13.92 15.31 -10.86
C THR A 200 -12.54 15.97 -10.93
N ASN A 201 -11.53 15.25 -11.41
CA ASN A 201 -10.16 15.74 -11.59
C ASN A 201 -9.88 16.02 -13.08
N PRO A 202 -9.83 17.28 -13.52
CA PRO A 202 -9.57 17.62 -14.92
C PRO A 202 -8.16 17.21 -15.39
N ASP A 203 -7.24 17.00 -14.45
CA ASP A 203 -5.87 16.57 -14.70
C ASP A 203 -5.70 15.05 -14.47
N PHE A 204 -6.80 14.30 -14.43
CA PHE A 204 -6.80 12.87 -14.10
C PHE A 204 -5.80 12.08 -14.96
N MET A 205 -4.87 11.40 -14.30
CA MET A 205 -3.91 10.53 -14.95
C MET A 205 -3.78 9.19 -14.22
N LEU A 206 -4.02 8.12 -14.96
CA LEU A 206 -3.84 6.76 -14.46
C LEU A 206 -3.40 5.83 -15.58
N ASP A 207 -2.08 5.75 -15.79
CA ASP A 207 -1.50 4.89 -16.81
C ASP A 207 -1.59 3.39 -16.44
N LYS A 208 -1.19 2.51 -17.36
CA LYS A 208 -1.26 1.05 -17.14
C LYS A 208 -0.44 0.59 -15.92
N PHE A 209 0.70 1.22 -15.67
CA PHE A 209 1.54 0.88 -14.52
C PHE A 209 0.87 1.33 -13.23
N GLN A 210 0.36 2.56 -13.18
CA GLN A 210 -0.36 3.12 -12.03
C GLN A 210 -1.66 2.35 -11.73
N LYS A 211 -2.38 1.86 -12.75
CA LYS A 211 -3.53 0.96 -12.54
C LYS A 211 -3.14 -0.30 -11.77
N ILE A 212 -2.11 -1.00 -12.23
CA ILE A 212 -1.60 -2.22 -11.57
C ILE A 212 -1.04 -1.90 -10.18
N PHE A 213 -0.33 -0.79 -10.04
CA PHE A 213 0.22 -0.35 -8.76
C PHE A 213 -0.89 -0.02 -7.75
N GLY A 214 -1.93 0.71 -8.16
CA GLY A 214 -3.12 0.97 -7.34
C GLY A 214 -3.82 -0.32 -6.92
N SER A 215 -4.00 -1.27 -7.83
CA SER A 215 -4.53 -2.60 -7.50
C SER A 215 -3.62 -3.40 -6.56
N ALA A 216 -2.29 -3.23 -6.67
CA ALA A 216 -1.34 -3.81 -5.73
C ALA A 216 -1.51 -3.19 -4.34
N ASN A 217 -1.61 -1.86 -4.24
CA ASN A 217 -1.87 -1.17 -2.97
C ASN A 217 -3.17 -1.66 -2.32
N SER A 218 -4.27 -1.73 -3.08
CA SER A 218 -5.55 -2.27 -2.61
C SER A 218 -5.42 -3.71 -2.11
N SER A 219 -4.68 -4.55 -2.84
CA SER A 219 -4.50 -5.96 -2.50
C SER A 219 -3.73 -6.17 -1.20
N THR A 220 -2.98 -5.18 -0.70
CA THR A 220 -2.30 -5.28 0.60
C THR A 220 -3.29 -5.36 1.76
N LEU A 221 -4.47 -4.74 1.62
CA LEU A 221 -5.56 -4.83 2.61
C LEU A 221 -6.03 -6.28 2.78
N LEU A 222 -6.01 -7.08 1.72
CA LEU A 222 -6.33 -8.50 1.77
C LEU A 222 -5.14 -9.33 2.26
N ALA A 223 -3.96 -9.11 1.69
CA ALA A 223 -2.82 -9.99 1.94
C ALA A 223 -2.23 -9.84 3.34
N ILE A 224 -2.13 -8.60 3.84
CA ILE A 224 -1.51 -8.29 5.15
C ILE A 224 -2.56 -8.36 6.26
N PHE A 225 -3.75 -7.80 6.04
CA PHE A 225 -4.78 -7.67 7.07
C PHE A 225 -5.91 -8.69 6.94
N GLY A 226 -5.90 -9.54 5.91
CA GLY A 226 -6.98 -10.52 5.67
C GLY A 226 -8.30 -9.88 5.25
N GLY A 227 -8.30 -8.59 4.89
CA GLY A 227 -9.53 -7.83 4.62
C GLY A 227 -10.33 -7.47 5.88
N LYS A 228 -9.86 -7.81 7.09
CA LYS A 228 -10.62 -7.66 8.34
C LYS A 228 -10.91 -6.20 8.64
N VAL A 229 -12.18 -5.81 8.58
CA VAL A 229 -12.60 -4.42 8.78
C VAL A 229 -12.19 -3.89 10.16
N LYS A 230 -12.25 -4.74 11.20
CA LYS A 230 -11.82 -4.39 12.56
C LYS A 230 -10.36 -3.93 12.65
N ASP A 231 -9.47 -4.53 11.83
CA ASP A 231 -8.05 -4.20 11.82
C ASP A 231 -7.76 -3.06 10.85
N LEU A 232 -8.46 -3.05 9.71
CA LEU A 232 -8.33 -2.02 8.69
C LEU A 232 -8.86 -0.66 9.12
N SER A 233 -9.90 -0.61 9.96
CA SER A 233 -10.51 0.65 10.40
C SER A 233 -9.51 1.58 11.11
N PRO A 234 -8.88 1.20 12.24
CA PRO A 234 -7.87 2.05 12.88
C PRO A 234 -6.63 2.24 11.99
N PHE A 235 -6.25 1.24 11.20
CA PHE A 235 -5.09 1.34 10.31
C PHE A 235 -5.28 2.37 9.20
N LEU A 236 -6.47 2.48 8.61
CA LEU A 236 -6.73 3.42 7.51
C LEU A 236 -7.18 4.80 8.02
N THR A 237 -7.94 4.87 9.10
CA THR A 237 -8.48 6.14 9.62
C THR A 237 -7.49 6.91 10.50
N LYS A 238 -6.68 6.20 11.29
CA LYS A 238 -5.73 6.79 12.26
C LYS A 238 -4.28 6.44 11.98
N GLU A 239 -4.03 5.56 11.02
CA GLU A 239 -2.70 5.01 10.75
C GLU A 239 -2.12 4.44 12.04
N GLN A 240 -2.93 3.60 12.67
CA GLN A 240 -2.65 2.91 13.91
C GLN A 240 -2.64 1.41 13.66
N ILE A 241 -1.56 0.74 14.06
CA ILE A 241 -1.49 -0.72 14.07
C ILE A 241 -2.30 -1.18 15.29
N PRO A 242 -3.35 -2.02 15.12
CA PRO A 242 -4.18 -2.46 16.24
C PRO A 242 -3.39 -3.26 17.27
N ASP A 243 -3.77 -3.16 18.55
CA ASP A 243 -3.18 -3.98 19.60
C ASP A 243 -3.46 -5.46 19.37
N GLY A 244 -2.46 -6.30 19.61
CA GLY A 244 -2.56 -7.75 19.37
C GLY A 244 -2.52 -8.15 17.90
N TRP A 245 -2.51 -7.20 16.97
CA TRP A 245 -2.46 -7.49 15.54
C TRP A 245 -1.08 -8.00 15.11
N GLU A 246 -1.06 -8.95 14.18
CA GLU A 246 0.11 -9.30 13.38
C GLU A 246 -0.31 -9.53 11.92
N SER A 247 0.64 -9.41 10.99
CA SER A 247 0.39 -9.66 9.58
C SER A 247 -0.10 -11.09 9.32
N GLN A 248 -1.12 -11.25 8.48
CA GLN A 248 -1.65 -12.53 8.02
C GLN A 248 -0.64 -13.31 7.14
N ILE A 249 0.43 -12.64 6.69
CA ILE A 249 1.49 -13.24 5.89
C ILE A 249 2.36 -14.11 6.80
N ARG A 250 2.07 -15.43 6.83
CA ARG A 250 2.82 -16.40 7.63
C ARG A 250 3.89 -17.17 6.85
N SER A 251 4.05 -16.91 5.56
CA SER A 251 5.09 -17.54 4.75
C SER A 251 6.48 -17.29 5.34
N ARG A 252 7.35 -18.31 5.32
CA ARG A 252 8.65 -18.26 6.01
C ARG A 252 9.56 -17.15 5.46
N MET A 253 9.57 -16.98 4.14
CA MET A 253 10.32 -15.93 3.46
C MET A 253 9.54 -14.61 3.37
N GLY A 254 8.24 -14.60 3.68
CA GLY A 254 7.35 -13.45 3.54
C GLY A 254 6.55 -13.44 2.23
N LEU A 255 5.80 -12.37 2.00
CA LEU A 255 4.98 -12.18 0.79
C LEU A 255 5.87 -11.77 -0.39
N THR A 256 5.98 -12.67 -1.37
CA THR A 256 6.74 -12.47 -2.61
C THR A 256 5.88 -11.80 -3.69
N PHE A 257 6.49 -11.13 -4.66
CA PHE A 257 5.76 -10.58 -5.82
C PHE A 257 4.99 -11.67 -6.56
N LEU A 258 5.60 -12.85 -6.75
CA LEU A 258 4.96 -13.95 -7.46
C LEU A 258 3.65 -14.39 -6.78
N ALA A 259 3.67 -14.53 -5.44
CA ALA A 259 2.47 -14.90 -4.69
C ALA A 259 1.45 -13.76 -4.67
N PHE A 260 1.92 -12.51 -4.54
CA PHE A 260 1.05 -11.35 -4.44
C PHE A 260 0.33 -11.02 -5.73
N ASN A 261 1.02 -11.12 -6.87
CA ASN A 261 0.48 -10.80 -8.19
C ASN A 261 -0.77 -11.61 -8.55
N GLY A 262 -0.93 -12.82 -8.00
CA GLY A 262 -2.16 -13.59 -8.15
C GLY A 262 -3.39 -12.87 -7.60
N THR A 263 -3.28 -12.21 -6.44
CA THR A 263 -4.35 -11.39 -5.86
C THR A 263 -4.50 -10.08 -6.63
N VAL A 264 -3.39 -9.40 -6.94
CA VAL A 264 -3.40 -8.13 -7.68
C VAL A 264 -4.11 -8.24 -9.02
N LEU A 265 -3.78 -9.28 -9.80
CA LEU A 265 -4.38 -9.50 -11.11
C LEU A 265 -5.87 -9.84 -11.02
N LYS A 266 -6.31 -10.53 -9.96
CA LYS A 266 -7.74 -10.79 -9.73
C LYS A 266 -8.49 -9.51 -9.40
N VAL A 267 -7.91 -8.66 -8.53
CA VAL A 267 -8.48 -7.34 -8.22
C VAL A 267 -8.57 -6.51 -9.49
N GLU A 268 -7.47 -6.33 -10.23
CA GLU A 268 -7.46 -5.50 -11.45
C GLU A 268 -8.46 -6.00 -12.51
N ARG A 269 -8.50 -7.31 -12.78
CA ARG A 269 -9.41 -7.89 -13.78
C ARG A 269 -10.89 -7.74 -13.41
N GLY A 270 -11.19 -7.59 -12.11
CA GLY A 270 -12.55 -7.35 -11.63
C GLY A 270 -12.98 -5.89 -11.72
N ILE A 271 -12.05 -4.94 -11.94
CA ILE A 271 -12.37 -3.51 -12.00
C ILE A 271 -13.17 -3.21 -13.26
N LYS A 272 -14.31 -2.54 -13.06
CA LYS A 272 -15.11 -1.94 -14.13
C LYS A 272 -15.20 -0.44 -13.85
N GLU A 273 -14.73 0.36 -14.79
CA GLU A 273 -14.87 1.82 -14.79
C GLU A 273 -16.21 2.13 -15.47
N GLU A 274 -17.01 3.03 -14.89
CA GLU A 274 -18.19 3.55 -15.56
C GLU A 274 -17.73 4.58 -16.59
N GLU A 275 -18.23 4.48 -17.82
CA GLU A 275 -17.94 5.49 -18.84
C GLU A 275 -18.54 6.82 -18.41
N ALA A 276 -17.76 7.91 -18.50
CA ALA A 276 -18.28 9.24 -18.25
C ALA A 276 -19.46 9.49 -19.18
N ALA A 277 -20.62 9.86 -18.65
CA ALA A 277 -21.76 10.27 -19.46
C ALA A 277 -21.30 11.37 -20.42
N ALA A 278 -21.52 11.18 -21.73
CA ALA A 278 -21.21 12.20 -22.72
C ALA A 278 -21.91 13.51 -22.31
N PRO A 279 -21.23 14.68 -22.41
CA PRO A 279 -21.87 15.94 -22.09
C PRO A 279 -23.15 16.06 -22.92
N SER A 280 -24.28 16.23 -22.25
CA SER A 280 -25.56 16.44 -22.91
C SER A 280 -25.39 17.62 -23.85
N SER A 281 -25.57 17.40 -25.15
CA SER A 281 -25.65 18.47 -26.13
C SER A 281 -26.78 19.40 -25.71
N GLU A 282 -26.43 20.53 -25.11
CA GLU A 282 -27.37 21.63 -24.93
C GLU A 282 -27.91 21.98 -26.31
N SER A 283 -29.23 21.83 -26.45
CA SER A 283 -29.98 22.21 -27.64
C SER A 283 -29.71 23.68 -27.97
N GLU A 284 -29.17 23.93 -29.16
CA GLU A 284 -29.11 25.28 -29.74
C GLU A 284 -30.50 25.94 -29.67
N PRO A 285 -30.58 27.23 -29.27
CA PRO A 285 -31.82 27.97 -29.38
C PRO A 285 -32.13 28.22 -30.86
N LEU A 286 -33.28 27.74 -31.31
CA LEU A 286 -33.84 28.06 -32.62
C LEU A 286 -33.99 29.58 -32.76
N VAL A 287 -33.36 30.12 -33.80
CA VAL A 287 -33.56 31.50 -34.30
C VAL A 287 -34.89 31.58 -35.06
#